data_AF-A0A2V6R2N8-F1
#
_entry.id   AF-A0A2V6R2N8-F1
#
_cell.length_a   1.000
_cell.length_b   1.000
_cell.length_c   1.000
_cell.angle_alpha   90.00
_cell.angle_beta   90.00
_cell.angle_gamma   90.00
#
_symmetry.space_group_name_H-M   'P 1'
#
loop_
_entity.id
_entity.type
_entity.pdbx_description
1 polymer ?
#
loop_
_entity_poly.entity_id
_entity_poly.type
_entity_poly.pdbx_seq_one_letter_code
_entity_poly.pdbx_strand_id
1 'polypeptide(L)'
;MVRGGQSRQEVSAAFEKLGGGFLFTEGPVWHPAGKFLLWSDMPGDHMRRWSAKDGVTTFRKPCNMSNGLTYDRQGRLLACEHASSQVTRTETDGRIVPIATHHQGKQLNSPNDIVCKSDGGIYFSDPPYGRAKFYGVERPQELSFQGVFRVGPDPKTTELLVDDFDRPNGLCFSLDERRLFINDTARKHIRVFDVTPKGTLTNGRLWAETKGDKPGAPDGMKLDSAGNVYCCGPGGIHVFDPDARLLEILETPERTANFAWGDDDYRSLFVTASTSLYRIRRTTPGLPVF
;
A
#
# COMPACT_ATOMS: atom_id res chain seq x y z
N MET A 1 24.58 1.55 46.62
CA MET A 1 24.27 0.29 45.91
C MET A 1 23.55 0.68 44.62
N VAL A 2 24.30 0.72 43.51
CA VAL A 2 23.91 1.36 42.25
C VAL A 2 23.01 0.41 41.45
N ARG A 3 21.82 0.88 41.06
CA ARG A 3 20.92 0.17 40.13
C ARG A 3 21.55 0.19 38.74
N GLY A 4 22.00 -0.96 38.26
CA GLY A 4 22.46 -1.14 36.89
C GLY A 4 21.29 -1.04 35.93
N GLY A 5 21.21 0.07 35.21
CA GLY A 5 20.40 0.18 34.00
C GLY A 5 21.05 -0.66 32.91
N GLN A 6 20.37 -1.73 32.48
CA GLN A 6 20.73 -2.39 31.23
C GLN A 6 20.35 -1.45 30.08
N SER A 7 21.36 -0.85 29.46
CA SER A 7 21.23 -0.21 28.16
C SER A 7 20.76 -1.27 27.16
N ARG A 8 19.54 -1.12 26.63
CA ARG A 8 19.14 -1.83 25.41
C ARG A 8 20.10 -1.37 24.31
N GLN A 9 20.99 -2.25 23.86
CA GLN A 9 21.70 -2.06 22.60
C GLN A 9 20.66 -2.05 21.49
N GLU A 10 20.35 -0.87 20.97
CA GLU A 10 19.66 -0.73 19.69
C GLU A 10 20.60 -1.24 18.61
N VAL A 11 20.39 -2.47 18.16
CA VAL A 11 20.94 -2.93 16.89
C VAL A 11 20.20 -2.14 15.81
N SER A 12 20.78 -1.03 15.37
CA SER A 12 20.35 -0.34 14.15
C SER A 12 20.55 -1.29 12.98
N ALA A 13 19.50 -2.00 12.57
CA ALA A 13 19.54 -2.84 11.39
C ALA A 13 19.76 -1.97 10.14
N ALA A 14 20.84 -2.22 9.39
CA ALA A 14 21.08 -1.54 8.13
C ALA A 14 20.14 -2.05 7.03
N PHE A 15 19.79 -1.19 6.07
CA PHE A 15 19.06 -1.60 4.88
C PHE A 15 19.93 -2.48 3.97
N GLU A 16 19.41 -3.64 3.61
CA GLU A 16 19.97 -4.51 2.58
C GLU A 16 19.31 -4.16 1.24
N LYS A 17 20.10 -3.86 0.20
CA LYS A 17 19.59 -3.64 -1.15
C LYS A 17 19.44 -4.98 -1.86
N LEU A 18 18.21 -5.37 -2.18
CA LEU A 18 17.89 -6.64 -2.83
C LEU A 18 17.87 -6.55 -4.37
N GLY A 19 17.67 -5.34 -4.91
CA GLY A 19 17.67 -5.07 -6.34
C GLY A 19 17.56 -3.59 -6.64
N GLY A 20 17.93 -3.20 -7.86
CA GLY A 20 17.83 -1.82 -8.34
C GLY A 20 17.85 -1.73 -9.86
N GLY A 21 17.79 -0.50 -10.38
CA GLY A 21 17.67 -0.24 -11.82
C GLY A 21 16.22 -0.30 -12.33
N PHE A 22 15.24 -0.24 -11.41
CA PHE A 22 13.83 -0.11 -11.73
C PHE A 22 13.48 1.34 -12.05
N LEU A 23 12.32 1.57 -12.68
CA LEU A 23 11.88 2.92 -13.02
C LEU A 23 11.14 3.58 -11.85
N PHE A 24 10.19 2.88 -11.25
CA PHE A 24 9.51 3.31 -10.02
C PHE A 24 8.83 2.10 -9.36
N THR A 25 9.29 1.76 -8.15
CA THR A 25 8.82 0.58 -7.41
C THR A 25 7.66 0.90 -6.48
N GLU A 26 6.65 0.04 -6.46
CA GLU A 26 5.37 0.24 -5.78
C GLU A 26 4.71 -1.06 -5.33
N GLY A 27 3.70 -0.96 -4.47
CA GLY A 27 2.74 -2.02 -4.16
C GLY A 27 3.34 -3.38 -3.77
N PRO A 28 4.33 -3.47 -2.85
CA PRO A 28 4.87 -4.75 -2.44
C PRO A 28 3.84 -5.56 -1.64
N VAL A 29 3.78 -6.87 -1.88
CA VAL A 29 2.98 -7.82 -1.11
C VAL A 29 3.72 -9.15 -0.96
N TRP A 30 3.79 -9.67 0.27
CA TRP A 30 4.40 -10.95 0.58
C TRP A 30 3.41 -12.09 0.41
N HIS A 31 3.82 -13.15 -0.29
CA HIS A 31 3.07 -14.40 -0.36
C HIS A 31 3.58 -15.36 0.73
N PRO A 32 2.80 -15.64 1.78
CA PRO A 32 3.28 -16.40 2.94
C PRO A 32 3.63 -17.86 2.61
N ALA A 33 2.75 -18.58 1.90
CA ALA A 33 3.02 -19.98 1.54
C ALA A 33 4.10 -20.13 0.46
N GLY A 34 4.10 -19.27 -0.56
CA GLY A 34 5.07 -19.28 -1.65
C GLY A 34 6.46 -18.72 -1.28
N LYS A 35 6.57 -18.01 -0.16
CA LYS A 35 7.80 -17.37 0.35
C LYS A 35 8.48 -16.46 -0.67
N PHE A 36 7.68 -15.61 -1.30
CA PHE A 36 8.17 -14.59 -2.24
C PHE A 36 7.42 -13.27 -2.06
N LEU A 37 8.09 -12.18 -2.41
CA LEU A 37 7.52 -10.85 -2.53
C LEU A 37 7.10 -10.62 -3.98
N LEU A 38 5.93 -10.04 -4.22
CA LEU A 38 5.58 -9.37 -5.48
C LEU A 38 5.59 -7.87 -5.26
N TRP A 39 5.93 -7.10 -6.29
CA TRP A 39 5.77 -5.63 -6.31
C TRP A 39 5.70 -5.16 -7.76
N SER A 40 5.29 -3.91 -7.95
CA SER A 40 5.19 -3.28 -9.27
C SER A 40 6.41 -2.42 -9.57
N ASP A 41 7.05 -2.61 -10.72
CA ASP A 41 7.94 -1.64 -11.37
C ASP A 41 7.10 -0.93 -12.42
N MET A 42 6.27 0.01 -11.94
CA MET A 42 5.03 0.42 -12.59
C MET A 42 5.27 1.11 -13.96
N PRO A 43 6.18 2.10 -14.12
CA PRO A 43 6.47 2.68 -15.43
C PRO A 43 7.08 1.68 -16.41
N GLY A 44 7.73 0.63 -15.91
CA GLY A 44 8.32 -0.43 -16.71
C GLY A 44 7.32 -1.51 -17.14
N ASP A 45 6.07 -1.43 -16.68
CA ASP A 45 5.01 -2.41 -16.88
C ASP A 45 5.42 -3.84 -16.49
N HIS A 46 6.18 -3.97 -15.40
CA HIS A 46 6.51 -5.26 -14.82
C HIS A 46 5.93 -5.40 -13.42
N MET A 47 5.25 -6.51 -13.19
CA MET A 47 5.12 -7.05 -11.84
C MET A 47 6.34 -7.94 -11.58
N ARG A 48 7.14 -7.55 -10.61
CA ARG A 48 8.38 -8.22 -10.22
C ARG A 48 8.11 -9.24 -9.11
N ARG A 49 9.05 -10.17 -8.96
CA ARG A 49 9.09 -11.16 -7.87
C ARG A 49 10.48 -11.16 -7.24
N TRP A 50 10.52 -11.39 -5.94
CA TRP A 50 11.76 -11.62 -5.21
C TRP A 50 11.57 -12.82 -4.29
N SER A 51 12.54 -13.72 -4.30
CA SER A 51 12.66 -14.77 -3.28
C SER A 51 14.13 -14.94 -2.92
N ALA A 52 14.39 -15.45 -1.72
CA ALA A 52 15.76 -15.72 -1.29
C ALA A 52 16.51 -16.68 -2.23
N LYS A 53 15.78 -17.58 -2.92
CA LYS A 53 16.35 -18.55 -3.85
C LYS A 53 16.71 -17.93 -5.20
N ASP A 54 15.79 -17.18 -5.79
CA ASP A 54 15.89 -16.76 -7.20
C ASP A 54 16.37 -15.31 -7.36
N GLY A 55 16.47 -14.55 -6.27
CA GLY A 55 16.67 -13.11 -6.34
C GLY A 55 15.49 -12.42 -7.03
N VAL A 56 15.76 -11.31 -7.74
CA VAL A 56 14.75 -10.56 -8.48
C VAL A 56 14.47 -11.19 -9.83
N THR A 57 13.20 -11.49 -10.12
CA THR A 57 12.70 -11.93 -11.43
C THR A 57 11.44 -11.18 -11.84
N THR A 58 10.95 -11.43 -13.07
CA THR A 58 9.65 -10.94 -13.52
C THR A 58 8.58 -11.98 -13.25
N PHE A 59 7.50 -11.59 -12.57
CA PHE A 59 6.32 -12.43 -12.38
C PHE A 59 5.34 -12.29 -13.55
N ARG A 60 5.06 -11.05 -13.98
CA ARG A 60 4.12 -10.75 -15.06
C ARG A 60 4.56 -9.53 -15.85
N LYS A 61 4.47 -9.63 -17.19
CA LYS A 61 4.61 -8.54 -18.15
C LYS A 61 3.85 -8.90 -19.44
N PRO A 62 3.01 -8.01 -19.99
CA PRO A 62 2.58 -6.73 -19.42
C PRO A 62 1.72 -6.93 -18.16
N CYS A 63 1.64 -5.90 -17.31
CA CYS A 63 0.81 -5.87 -16.10
C CYS A 63 -0.14 -4.67 -16.05
N ASN A 64 -0.32 -3.98 -17.18
CA ASN A 64 -1.12 -2.75 -17.32
C ASN A 64 -0.68 -1.64 -16.36
N MET A 65 0.64 -1.53 -16.15
CA MET A 65 1.23 -0.61 -15.17
C MET A 65 0.56 -0.79 -13.81
N SER A 66 0.56 -2.03 -13.30
CA SER A 66 0.03 -2.31 -11.97
C SER A 66 0.72 -1.44 -10.93
N ASN A 67 0.00 -1.09 -9.87
CA ASN A 67 0.50 -0.31 -8.75
C ASN A 67 0.34 -1.13 -7.46
N GLY A 68 -0.57 -0.74 -6.56
CA GLY A 68 -0.86 -1.44 -5.32
C GLY A 68 -1.31 -2.88 -5.54
N LEU A 69 -0.75 -3.78 -4.74
CA LEU A 69 -1.04 -5.21 -4.75
C LEU A 69 -1.48 -5.67 -3.37
N THR A 70 -2.43 -6.59 -3.33
CA THR A 70 -2.76 -7.35 -2.12
C THR A 70 -3.29 -8.73 -2.51
N TYR A 71 -3.69 -9.53 -1.53
CA TYR A 71 -4.42 -10.77 -1.79
C TYR A 71 -5.81 -10.69 -1.18
N ASP A 72 -6.77 -11.36 -1.80
CA ASP A 72 -8.04 -11.62 -1.15
C ASP A 72 -7.93 -12.78 -0.13
N ARG A 73 -9.02 -13.05 0.58
CA ARG A 73 -9.08 -14.11 1.60
C ARG A 73 -8.97 -15.54 1.05
N GLN A 74 -8.89 -15.70 -0.26
CA GLN A 74 -8.66 -16.99 -0.93
C GLN A 74 -7.24 -17.08 -1.49
N GLY A 75 -6.37 -16.09 -1.23
CA GLY A 75 -5.01 -16.04 -1.75
C GLY A 75 -4.93 -15.65 -3.22
N ARG A 76 -6.00 -15.10 -3.80
CA ARG A 76 -5.98 -14.59 -5.18
C ARG A 76 -5.40 -13.19 -5.20
N LEU A 77 -4.48 -12.95 -6.13
CA LEU A 77 -3.81 -11.65 -6.24
C LEU A 77 -4.80 -10.59 -6.73
N LEU A 78 -4.89 -9.48 -6.00
CA LEU A 78 -5.59 -8.26 -6.38
C LEU A 78 -4.56 -7.21 -6.80
N ALA A 79 -4.86 -6.48 -7.88
CA ALA A 79 -3.98 -5.44 -8.40
C ALA A 79 -4.77 -4.20 -8.82
N CYS A 80 -4.27 -3.04 -8.42
CA CYS A 80 -4.65 -1.75 -8.99
C CYS A 80 -3.89 -1.54 -10.31
N GLU A 81 -4.57 -1.21 -11.40
CA GLU A 81 -3.96 -1.02 -12.73
C GLU A 81 -4.13 0.42 -13.23
N HIS A 82 -3.02 1.14 -13.39
CA HIS A 82 -3.04 2.53 -13.84
C HIS A 82 -3.37 2.68 -15.33
N ALA A 83 -2.88 1.78 -16.19
CA ALA A 83 -3.06 1.93 -17.64
C ALA A 83 -4.51 1.66 -18.08
N SER A 84 -5.20 0.74 -17.39
CA SER A 84 -6.55 0.28 -17.70
C SER A 84 -7.65 0.88 -16.81
N SER A 85 -7.30 1.68 -15.79
CA SER A 85 -8.26 2.27 -14.82
C SER A 85 -9.15 1.23 -14.14
N GLN A 86 -8.54 0.17 -13.61
CA GLN A 86 -9.32 -0.90 -12.99
C GLN A 86 -8.60 -1.55 -11.82
N VAL A 87 -9.38 -2.20 -10.97
CA VAL A 87 -8.89 -3.22 -10.05
C VAL A 87 -9.13 -4.57 -10.69
N THR A 88 -8.11 -5.43 -10.72
CA THR A 88 -8.21 -6.80 -11.21
C THR A 88 -7.96 -7.83 -10.13
N ARG A 89 -8.46 -9.04 -10.36
CA ARG A 89 -8.18 -10.24 -9.58
C ARG A 89 -7.60 -11.32 -10.48
N THR A 90 -6.53 -11.97 -10.04
CA THR A 90 -5.97 -13.15 -10.71
C THR A 90 -6.63 -14.38 -10.10
N GLU A 91 -7.47 -15.05 -10.88
CA GLU A 91 -8.12 -16.30 -10.48
C GLU A 91 -7.11 -17.46 -10.38
N THR A 92 -7.51 -18.55 -9.73
CA THR A 92 -6.65 -19.70 -9.47
C THR A 92 -6.19 -20.44 -10.75
N ASP A 93 -6.93 -20.27 -11.85
CA ASP A 93 -6.57 -20.76 -13.18
C ASP A 93 -5.61 -19.82 -13.95
N GLY A 94 -5.21 -18.69 -13.33
CA GLY A 94 -4.34 -17.68 -13.90
C GLY A 94 -5.07 -16.59 -14.70
N ARG A 95 -6.39 -16.69 -14.90
CA ARG A 95 -7.17 -15.66 -15.60
C ARG A 95 -7.21 -14.37 -14.79
N ILE A 96 -7.01 -13.24 -15.46
CA ILE A 96 -7.09 -11.91 -14.84
C ILE A 96 -8.47 -11.32 -15.15
N VAL A 97 -9.21 -10.95 -14.12
CA VAL A 97 -10.58 -10.44 -14.25
C VAL A 97 -10.71 -9.04 -13.65
N PRO A 98 -11.33 -8.08 -14.35
CA PRO A 98 -11.71 -6.82 -13.73
C PRO A 98 -12.76 -7.05 -12.65
N ILE A 99 -12.58 -6.40 -11.50
CA ILE A 99 -13.53 -6.42 -10.37
C ILE A 99 -13.99 -5.02 -9.98
N ALA A 100 -13.35 -3.97 -10.48
CA ALA A 100 -13.82 -2.58 -10.42
C ALA A 100 -13.25 -1.81 -11.61
N THR A 101 -14.10 -1.08 -12.33
CA THR A 101 -13.76 -0.38 -13.59
C THR A 101 -14.45 0.97 -13.71
N HIS A 102 -15.68 1.08 -13.20
CA HIS A 102 -16.51 2.27 -13.33
C HIS A 102 -17.24 2.55 -12.02
N HIS A 103 -17.62 3.82 -11.84
CA HIS A 103 -18.57 4.27 -10.85
C HIS A 103 -19.63 5.14 -11.55
N GLN A 104 -20.91 4.79 -11.40
CA GLN A 104 -22.04 5.53 -12.02
C GLN A 104 -21.84 5.79 -13.54
N GLY A 105 -21.36 4.77 -14.26
CA GLY A 105 -21.14 4.83 -15.71
C GLY A 105 -19.87 5.58 -16.14
N LYS A 106 -19.10 6.16 -15.21
CA LYS A 106 -17.83 6.84 -15.48
C LYS A 106 -16.65 5.95 -15.11
N GLN A 107 -15.62 5.94 -15.93
CA GLN A 107 -14.39 5.18 -15.66
C GLN A 107 -13.72 5.69 -14.36
N LEU A 108 -13.20 4.76 -13.55
CA LEU A 108 -12.35 5.09 -12.39
C LEU A 108 -11.14 5.92 -12.81
N ASN A 109 -10.61 6.75 -11.92
CA ASN A 109 -9.46 7.61 -12.22
C ASN A 109 -8.23 6.79 -12.61
N SER A 110 -7.64 6.12 -11.64
CA SER A 110 -6.52 5.19 -11.75
C SER A 110 -6.30 4.60 -10.35
N PRO A 111 -6.94 3.45 -10.02
CA PRO A 111 -6.81 2.84 -8.71
C PRO A 111 -5.35 2.71 -8.31
N ASN A 112 -5.01 3.02 -7.05
CA ASN A 112 -3.63 3.26 -6.64
C ASN A 112 -3.14 2.27 -5.60
N ASP A 113 -3.76 2.21 -4.42
CA ASP A 113 -3.48 1.20 -3.39
C ASP A 113 -4.76 0.45 -2.99
N ILE A 114 -4.60 -0.74 -2.40
CA ILE A 114 -5.70 -1.70 -2.18
C ILE A 114 -5.50 -2.55 -0.93
N VAL A 115 -6.58 -2.75 -0.17
CA VAL A 115 -6.63 -3.66 0.99
C VAL A 115 -7.85 -4.55 0.93
N CYS A 116 -7.69 -5.80 1.39
CA CYS A 116 -8.80 -6.71 1.62
C CYS A 116 -9.06 -6.79 3.13
N LYS A 117 -10.33 -6.69 3.53
CA LYS A 117 -10.81 -6.86 4.90
C LYS A 117 -11.04 -8.34 5.22
N SER A 118 -11.05 -8.74 6.49
CA SER A 118 -11.25 -10.13 6.94
C SER A 118 -12.58 -10.75 6.49
N ASP A 119 -13.62 -9.94 6.28
CA ASP A 119 -14.91 -10.37 5.74
C ASP A 119 -14.94 -10.50 4.20
N GLY A 120 -13.79 -10.26 3.54
CA GLY A 120 -13.66 -10.32 2.09
C GLY A 120 -13.98 -9.00 1.36
N GLY A 121 -14.39 -7.94 2.07
CA GLY A 121 -14.55 -6.62 1.48
C GLY A 121 -13.22 -6.09 0.91
N ILE A 122 -13.24 -5.52 -0.29
CA ILE A 122 -12.04 -5.01 -0.97
C ILE A 122 -12.17 -3.50 -1.11
N TYR A 123 -11.19 -2.75 -0.61
CA TYR A 123 -11.17 -1.31 -0.52
C TYR A 123 -9.96 -0.76 -1.28
N PHE A 124 -10.12 0.32 -2.03
CA PHE A 124 -9.04 0.90 -2.82
C PHE A 124 -9.18 2.42 -2.96
N SER A 125 -8.04 3.09 -3.11
CA SER A 125 -7.96 4.52 -3.43
C SER A 125 -7.94 4.75 -4.94
N ASP A 126 -8.55 5.84 -5.39
CA ASP A 126 -8.67 6.19 -6.82
C ASP A 126 -8.23 7.64 -7.12
N PRO A 127 -6.94 7.99 -6.90
CA PRO A 127 -6.35 9.25 -7.35
C PRO A 127 -6.11 9.24 -8.87
N PRO A 128 -5.73 10.37 -9.50
CA PRO A 128 -5.57 10.47 -10.95
C PRO A 128 -4.12 10.28 -11.43
N TYR A 129 -3.23 9.71 -10.61
CA TYR A 129 -1.80 9.58 -10.95
C TYR A 129 -1.58 8.84 -12.28
N GLY A 130 -2.30 7.74 -12.51
CA GLY A 130 -2.23 6.94 -13.73
C GLY A 130 -2.81 7.61 -14.98
N ARG A 131 -3.28 8.87 -14.88
CA ARG A 131 -3.64 9.73 -16.01
C ARG A 131 -2.53 10.69 -16.43
N ALA A 132 -1.39 10.66 -15.74
CA ALA A 132 -0.20 11.40 -16.13
C ALA A 132 0.80 10.50 -16.88
N LYS A 133 1.54 11.08 -17.83
CA LYS A 133 2.70 10.44 -18.45
C LYS A 133 3.67 9.95 -17.36
N PHE A 134 4.41 8.88 -17.64
CA PHE A 134 5.30 8.15 -16.72
C PHE A 134 4.56 7.28 -15.70
N TYR A 135 3.51 7.77 -15.05
CA TYR A 135 2.77 6.98 -14.05
C TYR A 135 1.61 6.16 -14.65
N GLY A 136 1.22 6.42 -15.89
CA GLY A 136 0.18 5.68 -16.59
C GLY A 136 0.02 6.13 -18.04
N VAL A 137 -1.22 6.13 -18.51
CA VAL A 137 -1.60 6.56 -19.87
C VAL A 137 -2.28 7.91 -19.78
N GLU A 138 -1.80 8.91 -20.52
CA GLU A 138 -2.40 10.23 -20.53
C GLU A 138 -3.82 10.21 -21.12
N ARG A 139 -4.82 10.61 -20.33
CA ARG A 139 -6.24 10.68 -20.73
C ARG A 139 -7.05 11.56 -19.78
N PRO A 140 -8.10 12.27 -20.24
CA PRO A 140 -8.94 13.10 -19.37
C PRO A 140 -9.60 12.30 -18.26
N GLN A 141 -9.77 12.88 -17.07
CA GLN A 141 -10.55 12.30 -15.97
C GLN A 141 -12.05 12.33 -16.29
N GLU A 142 -12.80 11.27 -15.96
CA GLU A 142 -14.27 11.24 -16.14
C GLU A 142 -15.04 11.56 -14.85
N LEU A 143 -14.58 11.02 -13.72
CA LEU A 143 -15.04 11.44 -12.39
C LEU A 143 -14.61 12.88 -12.15
N SER A 144 -15.35 13.64 -11.34
CA SER A 144 -15.00 15.03 -10.99
C SER A 144 -14.25 15.15 -9.66
N PHE A 145 -13.92 14.02 -9.04
CA PHE A 145 -13.35 13.92 -7.69
C PHE A 145 -12.33 12.76 -7.61
N GLN A 146 -11.61 12.68 -6.49
CA GLN A 146 -10.75 11.55 -6.14
C GLN A 146 -11.35 10.83 -4.93
N GLY A 147 -11.65 9.55 -5.08
CA GLY A 147 -12.41 8.79 -4.09
C GLY A 147 -11.64 7.65 -3.45
N VAL A 148 -12.21 7.15 -2.36
CA VAL A 148 -11.93 5.79 -1.86
C VAL A 148 -13.20 4.98 -2.05
N PHE A 149 -13.03 3.77 -2.59
CA PHE A 149 -14.12 2.91 -2.99
C PHE A 149 -14.01 1.56 -2.31
N ARG A 150 -15.15 0.88 -2.26
CA ARG A 150 -15.23 -0.57 -2.05
C ARG A 150 -15.70 -1.25 -3.34
N VAL A 151 -15.14 -2.41 -3.64
CA VAL A 151 -15.59 -3.25 -4.76
C VAL A 151 -17.06 -3.62 -4.58
N GLY A 152 -17.84 -3.43 -5.65
CA GLY A 152 -19.27 -3.74 -5.69
C GLY A 152 -19.59 -5.20 -6.05
N PRO A 153 -20.88 -5.53 -6.21
CA PRO A 153 -21.31 -6.86 -6.65
C PRO A 153 -20.87 -7.18 -8.10
N ASP A 154 -20.60 -6.16 -8.91
CA ASP A 154 -20.03 -6.31 -10.25
C ASP A 154 -18.99 -5.21 -10.55
N PRO A 155 -18.18 -5.38 -11.62
CA PRO A 155 -17.08 -4.47 -11.90
C PRO A 155 -17.46 -3.03 -12.23
N LYS A 156 -18.73 -2.71 -12.46
CA LYS A 156 -19.21 -1.36 -12.81
C LYS A 156 -19.99 -0.68 -11.69
N THR A 157 -20.19 -1.36 -10.56
CA THR A 157 -21.04 -0.91 -9.45
C THR A 157 -20.26 -0.70 -8.15
N THR A 158 -19.12 -0.03 -8.21
CA THR A 158 -18.33 0.29 -7.01
C THR A 158 -19.13 1.13 -6.01
N GLU A 159 -18.91 0.86 -4.73
CA GLU A 159 -19.48 1.63 -3.63
C GLU A 159 -18.52 2.78 -3.27
N LEU A 160 -18.94 4.04 -3.47
CA LEU A 160 -18.18 5.20 -3.06
C LEU A 160 -18.25 5.35 -1.54
N LEU A 161 -17.09 5.48 -0.88
CA LEU A 161 -17.01 5.61 0.57
C LEU A 161 -16.76 7.04 1.02
N VAL A 162 -15.93 7.78 0.27
CA VAL A 162 -15.53 9.16 0.55
C VAL A 162 -14.88 9.76 -0.70
N ASP A 163 -15.12 11.05 -0.99
CA ASP A 163 -14.69 11.75 -2.21
C ASP A 163 -14.08 13.15 -1.96
N ASP A 164 -13.84 13.51 -0.71
CA ASP A 164 -13.32 14.83 -0.31
C ASP A 164 -11.78 14.88 -0.19
N PHE A 165 -11.06 13.87 -0.69
CA PHE A 165 -9.59 13.82 -0.75
C PHE A 165 -9.04 14.60 -1.94
N ASP A 166 -7.82 15.15 -1.83
CA ASP A 166 -7.12 15.69 -2.99
C ASP A 166 -6.35 14.58 -3.72
N ARG A 167 -5.55 13.79 -2.99
CA ARG A 167 -4.85 12.62 -3.52
C ARG A 167 -4.91 11.45 -2.53
N PRO A 168 -6.04 10.72 -2.44
CA PRO A 168 -6.10 9.53 -1.60
C PRO A 168 -5.11 8.50 -2.13
N ASN A 169 -4.29 7.93 -1.25
CA ASN A 169 -3.23 7.02 -1.66
C ASN A 169 -3.24 5.76 -0.78
N GLY A 170 -2.31 5.58 0.16
CA GLY A 170 -2.28 4.41 1.02
C GLY A 170 -3.48 4.35 1.96
N LEU A 171 -3.90 3.12 2.26
CA LEU A 171 -4.96 2.82 3.21
C LEU A 171 -4.68 1.53 3.99
N CYS A 172 -5.09 1.47 5.26
CA CYS A 172 -5.04 0.24 6.05
C CYS A 172 -6.09 0.22 7.17
N PHE A 173 -6.62 -0.95 7.50
CA PHE A 173 -7.53 -1.13 8.63
C PHE A 173 -6.79 -1.17 9.97
N SER A 174 -7.40 -0.76 11.08
CA SER A 174 -6.93 -1.14 12.41
C SER A 174 -6.97 -2.67 12.61
N LEU A 175 -6.29 -3.18 13.64
CA LEU A 175 -6.25 -4.62 13.94
C LEU A 175 -7.64 -5.26 14.12
N ASP A 176 -8.58 -4.51 14.69
CA ASP A 176 -9.98 -4.93 14.89
C ASP A 176 -10.89 -4.59 13.69
N GLU A 177 -10.32 -3.99 12.63
CA GLU A 177 -10.97 -3.50 11.42
C GLU A 177 -12.14 -2.54 11.63
N ARG A 178 -12.25 -1.94 12.83
CA ARG A 178 -13.26 -0.93 13.14
C ARG A 178 -12.90 0.46 12.67
N ARG A 179 -11.63 0.68 12.33
CA ARG A 179 -11.12 1.93 11.78
C ARG A 179 -10.45 1.67 10.44
N LEU A 180 -10.64 2.58 9.48
CA LEU A 180 -9.88 2.63 8.24
C LEU A 180 -9.07 3.92 8.21
N PHE A 181 -7.75 3.79 8.10
CA PHE A 181 -6.84 4.90 7.90
C PHE A 181 -6.60 5.10 6.41
N ILE A 182 -6.60 6.35 5.97
CA ILE A 182 -6.40 6.74 4.57
C ILE A 182 -5.55 8.00 4.57
N ASN A 183 -4.46 8.00 3.80
CA ASN A 183 -3.65 9.19 3.67
C ASN A 183 -3.99 10.02 2.42
N ASP A 184 -3.59 11.29 2.47
CA ASP A 184 -3.71 12.23 1.36
C ASP A 184 -2.31 12.75 1.03
N THR A 185 -1.76 12.32 -0.11
CA THR A 185 -0.39 12.67 -0.52
C THR A 185 -0.21 14.18 -0.66
N ALA A 186 -1.20 14.89 -1.20
CA ALA A 186 -1.11 16.32 -1.46
C ALA A 186 -1.28 17.14 -0.19
N ARG A 187 -2.19 16.73 0.70
CA ARG A 187 -2.44 17.42 1.97
C ARG A 187 -1.51 16.99 3.11
N LYS A 188 -0.66 15.97 2.88
CA LYS A 188 0.34 15.44 3.82
C LYS A 188 -0.26 15.02 5.18
N HIS A 189 -1.43 14.40 5.14
CA HIS A 189 -2.10 13.93 6.35
C HIS A 189 -2.61 12.50 6.22
N ILE A 190 -2.99 11.95 7.36
CA ILE A 190 -3.70 10.69 7.52
C ILE A 190 -5.03 11.01 8.18
N ARG A 191 -6.13 10.60 7.56
CA ARG A 191 -7.46 10.60 8.15
C ARG A 191 -7.82 9.21 8.63
N VAL A 192 -8.66 9.15 9.65
CA VAL A 192 -9.25 7.91 10.16
C VAL A 192 -10.77 8.00 10.09
N PHE A 193 -11.39 6.89 9.75
CA PHE A 193 -12.84 6.72 9.66
C PHE A 193 -13.27 5.52 10.48
N ASP A 194 -14.48 5.59 11.03
CA ASP A 194 -15.10 4.45 11.67
C ASP A 194 -15.79 3.61 10.59
N VAL A 195 -15.53 2.30 10.59
CA VAL A 195 -16.05 1.33 9.63
C VAL A 195 -17.37 0.77 10.16
N THR A 196 -18.46 0.96 9.44
CA THR A 196 -19.77 0.44 9.86
C THR A 196 -19.86 -1.07 9.63
N PRO A 197 -20.82 -1.78 10.26
CA PRO A 197 -21.06 -3.19 9.97
C PRO A 197 -21.41 -3.50 8.50
N LYS A 198 -21.85 -2.49 7.74
CA LYS A 198 -22.12 -2.62 6.30
C LYS A 198 -20.86 -2.46 5.44
N GLY A 199 -19.74 -2.03 6.03
CA GLY A 199 -18.49 -1.75 5.34
C GLY A 199 -18.37 -0.32 4.82
N THR A 200 -19.32 0.57 5.15
CA THR A 200 -19.24 2.02 4.81
C THR A 200 -18.41 2.79 5.84
N LEU A 201 -18.08 4.05 5.55
CA LEU A 201 -17.27 4.91 6.41
C LEU A 201 -18.09 6.03 7.06
N THR A 202 -17.79 6.34 8.32
CA THR A 202 -18.39 7.45 9.08
C THR A 202 -17.33 8.14 9.95
N ASN A 203 -17.67 9.29 10.55
CA ASN A 203 -16.82 10.00 11.52
C ASN A 203 -15.38 10.29 11.04
N GLY A 204 -15.24 10.64 9.77
CA GLY A 204 -13.95 10.98 9.17
C GLY A 204 -13.30 12.17 9.85
N ARG A 205 -12.06 11.99 10.33
CA ARG A 205 -11.32 13.01 11.08
C ARG A 205 -9.84 12.95 10.77
N LEU A 206 -9.15 14.08 10.90
CA LEU A 206 -7.69 14.12 10.90
C LEU A 206 -7.17 13.23 12.04
N TRP A 207 -6.22 12.36 11.73
CA TRP A 207 -5.58 11.48 12.72
C TRP A 207 -4.14 11.91 12.97
N ALA A 208 -3.34 12.03 11.91
CA ALA A 208 -1.95 12.47 12.00
C ALA A 208 -1.55 13.30 10.77
N GLU A 209 -0.46 14.06 10.89
CA GLU A 209 0.19 14.74 9.76
C GLU A 209 1.59 14.17 9.57
N THR A 210 1.99 13.90 8.33
CA THR A 210 3.34 13.43 7.99
C THR A 210 4.20 14.63 7.60
N LYS A 211 4.71 15.36 8.59
CA LYS A 211 5.51 16.58 8.42
C LYS A 211 7.01 16.28 8.41
N GLY A 212 7.77 17.09 7.68
CA GLY A 212 9.23 17.05 7.67
C GLY A 212 9.81 17.82 6.50
N ASP A 213 11.08 18.18 6.61
CA ASP A 213 11.78 19.04 5.64
C ASP A 213 12.53 18.26 4.57
N LYS A 214 12.62 16.92 4.73
CA LYS A 214 13.22 16.02 3.75
C LYS A 214 12.23 15.73 2.60
N PRO A 215 12.72 15.34 1.39
CA PRO A 215 11.85 14.91 0.31
C PRO A 215 10.94 13.73 0.71
N GLY A 216 9.75 13.69 0.12
CA GLY A 216 8.76 12.64 0.37
C GLY A 216 7.37 13.21 0.67
N ALA A 217 6.38 12.33 0.63
CA ALA A 217 4.99 12.60 0.93
C ALA A 217 4.33 11.28 1.39
N PRO A 218 3.17 11.33 2.06
CA PRO A 218 2.48 10.10 2.41
C PRO A 218 1.99 9.34 1.17
N ASP A 219 2.20 8.03 1.21
CA ASP A 219 2.09 7.12 0.07
C ASP A 219 1.62 5.75 0.57
N GLY A 220 2.37 4.65 0.43
CA GLY A 220 2.02 3.38 1.07
C GLY A 220 1.90 3.46 2.60
N MET A 221 0.90 2.78 3.17
CA MET A 221 0.72 2.66 4.62
C MET A 221 0.20 1.27 5.02
N LYS A 222 0.65 0.79 6.19
CA LYS A 222 0.28 -0.51 6.77
C LYS A 222 0.42 -0.44 8.28
N LEU A 223 0.08 -1.50 9.00
CA LEU A 223 0.30 -1.57 10.45
C LEU A 223 0.99 -2.85 10.86
N ASP A 224 1.72 -2.76 11.96
CA ASP A 224 2.37 -3.89 12.60
C ASP A 224 1.40 -4.64 13.53
N SER A 225 1.85 -5.77 14.07
CA SER A 225 1.09 -6.60 15.02
C SER A 225 0.81 -5.94 16.38
N ALA A 226 1.45 -4.80 16.70
CA ALA A 226 1.16 -4.01 17.89
C ALA A 226 0.14 -2.88 17.61
N GLY A 227 -0.29 -2.73 16.35
CA GLY A 227 -1.24 -1.71 15.92
C GLY A 227 -0.60 -0.35 15.62
N ASN A 228 0.74 -0.28 15.54
CA ASN A 228 1.41 0.95 15.11
C ASN A 228 1.17 1.16 13.62
N VAL A 229 0.80 2.38 13.23
CA VAL A 229 0.56 2.77 11.84
C VAL A 229 1.87 3.25 11.23
N TYR A 230 2.33 2.53 10.21
CA TYR A 230 3.45 2.91 9.38
C TYR A 230 2.92 3.62 8.14
N CYS A 231 3.51 4.75 7.77
CA CYS A 231 3.16 5.49 6.56
C CYS A 231 4.42 6.06 5.94
N CYS A 232 4.59 5.92 4.63
CA CYS A 232 5.61 6.68 3.91
C CYS A 232 5.43 8.18 4.19
N GLY A 233 6.49 8.96 4.07
CA GLY A 233 6.44 10.39 4.36
C GLY A 233 7.74 11.10 4.04
N PRO A 234 7.82 12.41 4.33
CA PRO A 234 9.07 13.17 4.27
C PRO A 234 10.19 12.46 5.04
N GLY A 235 11.28 12.12 4.35
CA GLY A 235 12.48 11.53 4.95
C GLY A 235 12.46 10.03 5.22
N GLY A 236 11.36 9.32 4.96
CA GLY A 236 11.30 7.87 5.15
C GLY A 236 9.91 7.36 5.53
N ILE A 237 9.85 6.37 6.42
CA ILE A 237 8.60 5.78 6.91
C ILE A 237 8.32 6.29 8.33
N HIS A 238 7.23 7.02 8.48
CA HIS A 238 6.75 7.55 9.76
C HIS A 238 5.96 6.46 10.48
N VAL A 239 6.26 6.25 11.74
CA VAL A 239 5.62 5.22 12.57
C VAL A 239 4.93 5.89 13.73
N PHE A 240 3.62 5.70 13.79
CA PHE A 240 2.76 6.27 14.80
C PHE A 240 2.21 5.16 15.70
N ASP A 241 2.08 5.41 16.99
CA ASP A 241 1.30 4.53 17.86
C ASP A 241 -0.22 4.65 17.56
N PRO A 242 -1.08 3.76 18.09
CA PRO A 242 -2.52 3.78 17.82
C PRO A 242 -3.25 5.09 18.17
N ASP A 243 -2.61 5.96 18.96
CA ASP A 243 -3.10 7.27 19.42
C ASP A 243 -2.50 8.44 18.62
N ALA A 244 -1.91 8.17 17.45
CA ALA A 244 -1.33 9.14 16.52
C ALA A 244 -0.04 9.83 17.00
N ARG A 245 0.62 9.32 18.05
CA ARG A 245 1.92 9.86 18.46
C ARG A 245 3.02 9.28 17.58
N LEU A 246 3.80 10.15 16.95
CA LEU A 246 4.99 9.75 16.18
C LEU A 246 6.02 9.11 17.11
N LEU A 247 6.37 7.86 16.83
CA LEU A 247 7.37 7.06 17.54
C LEU A 247 8.74 7.15 16.89
N GLU A 248 8.80 7.01 15.57
CA GLU A 248 10.04 7.03 14.80
C GLU A 248 9.77 7.52 13.37
N ILE A 249 10.82 8.07 12.73
CA ILE A 249 10.91 8.17 11.27
C ILE A 249 12.05 7.23 10.87
N LEU A 250 11.70 6.10 10.25
CA LEU A 250 12.66 5.18 9.70
C LEU A 250 13.22 5.76 8.40
N GLU A 251 14.42 6.35 8.49
CA GLU A 251 15.07 6.98 7.35
C GLU A 251 15.42 5.96 6.27
N THR A 252 14.96 6.18 5.04
CA THR A 252 15.16 5.23 3.93
C THR A 252 16.24 5.72 2.96
N PRO A 253 16.96 4.81 2.27
CA PRO A 253 18.05 5.19 1.36
C PRO A 253 17.60 6.01 0.15
N GLU A 254 16.34 5.84 -0.28
CA GLU A 254 15.70 6.56 -1.38
C GLU A 254 14.32 7.05 -0.91
N ARG A 255 13.66 7.90 -1.72
CA ARG A 255 12.27 8.26 -1.48
C ARG A 255 11.41 6.99 -1.55
N THR A 256 10.79 6.66 -0.43
CA THR A 256 9.96 5.46 -0.31
C THR A 256 8.56 5.70 -0.86
N ALA A 257 8.09 4.76 -1.67
CA ALA A 257 6.73 4.74 -2.18
C ALA A 257 5.86 3.81 -1.32
N ASN A 258 6.34 2.60 -1.01
CA ASN A 258 5.54 1.62 -0.28
C ASN A 258 6.42 0.57 0.42
N PHE A 259 5.81 -0.32 1.20
CA PHE A 259 6.51 -1.36 1.95
C PHE A 259 5.56 -2.49 2.35
N ALA A 260 6.10 -3.66 2.68
CA ALA A 260 5.35 -4.79 3.24
C ALA A 260 6.22 -5.66 4.14
N TRP A 261 5.62 -6.27 5.16
CA TRP A 261 6.32 -7.29 5.94
C TRP A 261 6.30 -8.64 5.22
N GLY A 262 7.35 -9.42 5.42
CA GLY A 262 7.48 -10.80 4.94
C GLY A 262 8.55 -11.57 5.70
N ASP A 263 9.03 -12.65 5.09
CA ASP A 263 9.72 -13.76 5.74
C ASP A 263 8.83 -14.51 6.75
N ASP A 264 9.25 -15.71 7.18
CA ASP A 264 8.44 -16.63 8.00
C ASP A 264 8.03 -16.04 9.36
N ASP A 265 8.81 -15.10 9.89
CA ASP A 265 8.54 -14.43 11.16
C ASP A 265 7.92 -13.04 11.03
N TYR A 266 7.62 -12.62 9.79
CA TYR A 266 7.06 -11.31 9.45
C TYR A 266 7.84 -10.13 10.02
N ARG A 267 9.14 -10.27 10.28
CA ARG A 267 9.99 -9.20 10.83
C ARG A 267 10.87 -8.55 9.77
N SER A 268 10.83 -9.02 8.53
CA SER A 268 11.51 -8.35 7.42
C SER A 268 10.55 -7.36 6.77
N LEU A 269 10.88 -6.08 6.84
CA LEU A 269 10.19 -5.00 6.14
C LEU A 269 10.86 -4.81 4.78
N PHE A 270 10.16 -5.23 3.73
CA PHE A 270 10.54 -4.96 2.34
C PHE A 270 10.06 -3.58 1.95
N VAL A 271 10.92 -2.78 1.34
CA VAL A 271 10.66 -1.37 1.05
C VAL A 271 10.89 -1.11 -0.44
N THR A 272 9.85 -0.66 -1.13
CA THR A 272 9.92 -0.19 -2.51
C THR A 272 10.20 1.31 -2.47
N ALA A 273 11.44 1.68 -2.81
CA ALA A 273 11.90 3.05 -2.72
C ALA A 273 12.49 3.49 -4.05
N SER A 274 11.71 4.31 -4.77
CA SER A 274 12.06 4.87 -6.08
C SER A 274 12.56 3.77 -7.03
N THR A 275 13.87 3.64 -7.22
CA THR A 275 14.47 2.77 -8.24
C THR A 275 14.94 1.40 -7.72
N SER A 276 14.64 1.10 -6.44
CA SER A 276 15.24 -0.04 -5.74
C SER A 276 14.27 -0.76 -4.80
N LEU A 277 14.58 -2.03 -4.54
CA LEU A 277 13.96 -2.83 -3.47
C LEU A 277 14.97 -3.00 -2.33
N TYR A 278 14.56 -2.68 -1.12
CA TYR A 278 15.34 -2.87 0.10
C TYR A 278 14.65 -3.81 1.08
N ARG A 279 15.42 -4.34 2.03
CA ARG A 279 14.93 -5.07 3.20
C ARG A 279 15.61 -4.57 4.46
N ILE A 280 14.86 -4.46 5.54
CA ILE A 280 15.37 -4.17 6.88
C ILE A 280 14.61 -5.02 7.92
N ARG A 281 15.28 -5.39 9.01
CA ARG A 281 14.65 -6.12 10.11
C ARG A 281 13.97 -5.16 11.09
N ARG A 282 12.74 -5.50 11.49
CA ARG A 282 11.96 -4.82 12.54
C ARG A 282 11.79 -5.74 13.75
N THR A 283 11.65 -5.14 14.92
CA THR A 283 11.41 -5.87 16.17
C THR A 283 9.96 -6.35 16.25
N THR A 284 9.01 -5.48 15.91
CA THR A 284 7.59 -5.81 15.81
C THR A 284 7.29 -6.44 14.45
N PRO A 285 6.72 -7.66 14.41
CA PRO A 285 6.33 -8.27 13.15
C PRO A 285 5.11 -7.58 12.55
N GLY A 286 4.96 -7.69 11.24
CA GLY A 286 3.70 -7.39 10.54
C GLY A 286 2.67 -8.49 10.73
N LEU A 287 1.68 -8.50 9.82
CA LEU A 287 0.58 -9.46 9.81
C LEU A 287 0.57 -10.23 8.49
N PRO A 288 0.10 -11.50 8.48
CA PRO A 288 -0.22 -12.20 7.24
C PRO A 288 -1.35 -11.46 6.51
N VAL A 289 -1.25 -11.39 5.18
CA VAL A 289 -2.20 -10.64 4.34
C VAL A 289 -3.47 -11.45 3.99
N PHE A 290 -3.42 -12.78 4.05
CA PHE A 290 -4.56 -13.70 3.95
C PHE A 290 -4.33 -14.98 4.75
#